data_AF-A0A0U4VSU7-F1
#
_entry.id   AF-A0A0U4VSU7-F1
#
_cell.length_a   1.000
_cell.length_b   1.000
_cell.length_c   1.000
_cell.angle_alpha   90.00
_cell.angle_beta   90.00
_cell.angle_gamma   90.00
#
_symmetry.space_group_name_H-M   'P 1'
#
loop_
_entity.id
_entity.type
_entity.pdbx_description
1 polymer ?
#
loop_
_entity_poly.entity_id
_entity_poly.type
_entity_poly.pdbx_seq_one_letter_code
_entity_poly.pdbx_strand_id
1 'polypeptide(L)'
;MSKKNARMISVFDYADHVIRLEVCLFSGREWLYLDEQLLEQKWNLLSCHSRYHFVLDGKPAEIKLAAKGFSGVLRGAYDIQLFVDGQLVDTDQFDYMAMLQQPGPKRRQALQQFALYVIAGFAFGFALSWLIKH
;
A
#
# COMPACT_ATOMS: atom_id res chain seq x y z
N MET A 1 5.89 -9.16 12.79
CA MET A 1 5.85 -8.68 11.40
C MET A 1 7.25 -8.24 11.03
N SER A 2 7.92 -8.97 10.13
CA SER A 2 9.27 -8.64 9.67
C SER A 2 9.20 -7.29 8.92
N LYS A 3 10.12 -6.36 9.21
CA LYS A 3 10.29 -5.06 8.52
C LYS A 3 10.73 -5.26 7.05
N LYS A 4 9.97 -6.03 6.27
CA LYS A 4 10.29 -6.34 4.89
C LYS A 4 9.74 -5.24 4.00
N ASN A 5 10.66 -4.37 3.57
CA ASN A 5 10.61 -3.57 2.35
C ASN A 5 9.24 -2.95 2.05
N ALA A 6 9.01 -1.71 2.49
CA ALA A 6 7.92 -0.89 1.98
C ALA A 6 8.09 -0.72 0.45
N ARG A 7 7.48 -1.64 -0.29
CA ARG A 7 7.38 -1.60 -1.75
C ARG A 7 6.01 -1.04 -2.09
N MET A 8 6.02 0.01 -2.87
CA MET A 8 4.87 0.52 -3.58
C MET A 8 4.72 -0.32 -4.86
N ILE A 9 3.52 -0.81 -5.13
CA ILE A 9 3.20 -1.53 -6.35
C ILE A 9 2.00 -0.83 -6.95
N SER A 10 2.15 -0.39 -8.19
CA SER A 10 1.07 0.18 -8.99
C SER A 10 0.87 -0.70 -10.21
N VAL A 11 -0.38 -1.04 -10.50
CA VAL A 11 -0.76 -1.93 -11.58
C VAL A 11 -1.77 -1.19 -12.45
N PHE A 12 -1.47 -1.10 -13.74
CA PHE A 12 -2.33 -0.50 -14.74
C PHE A 12 -2.73 -1.57 -15.74
N ASP A 13 -4.04 -1.70 -15.94
CA ASP A 13 -4.61 -2.56 -16.97
C ASP A 13 -4.94 -1.69 -18.18
N TYR A 14 -4.27 -1.93 -19.30
CA TYR A 14 -4.51 -1.19 -20.54
C TYR A 14 -4.63 -2.14 -21.72
N ALA A 15 -5.79 -2.10 -22.40
CA ALA A 15 -6.15 -3.07 -23.43
C ALA A 15 -6.03 -4.52 -22.90
N ASP A 16 -5.15 -5.34 -23.49
CA ASP A 16 -4.87 -6.71 -23.07
C ASP A 16 -3.52 -6.84 -22.32
N HIS A 17 -2.93 -5.71 -21.93
CA HIS A 17 -1.62 -5.65 -21.29
C HIS A 17 -1.71 -5.23 -19.82
N VAL A 18 -0.89 -5.86 -18.98
CA VAL A 18 -0.75 -5.53 -17.56
C VAL A 18 0.59 -4.87 -17.32
N ILE A 19 0.56 -3.61 -16.90
CA ILE A 19 1.76 -2.83 -16.63
C ILE A 19 1.92 -2.70 -15.12
N ARG A 20 3.03 -3.22 -14.57
CA ARG A 20 3.30 -3.17 -13.13
C ARG A 20 4.54 -2.36 -12.84
N LEU A 21 4.39 -1.30 -12.07
CA LEU A 21 5.50 -0.51 -11.53
C LEU A 21 5.71 -0.85 -10.06
N GLU A 22 6.87 -1.39 -9.73
CA GLU A 22 7.29 -1.62 -8.34
C GLU A 22 8.35 -0.61 -7.93
N VAL A 23 8.17 0.03 -6.78
CA VAL A 23 9.14 0.98 -6.21
C VAL A 23 9.44 0.62 -4.77
N CYS A 24 10.72 0.39 -4.47
CA CYS A 24 11.18 0.21 -3.10
C CYS A 24 11.50 1.58 -2.48
N LEU A 25 10.61 2.07 -1.62
CA LEU A 25 10.70 3.41 -1.03
C LEU A 25 11.97 3.65 -0.19
N PHE A 26 12.57 2.60 0.35
CA PHE A 26 13.80 2.71 1.16
C PHE A 26 15.09 2.78 0.33
N SER A 27 15.13 2.05 -0.78
CA SER A 27 16.33 1.98 -1.61
C SER A 27 16.25 2.86 -2.84
N GLY A 28 15.04 3.30 -3.23
CA GLY A 28 14.80 3.99 -4.48
C GLY A 28 14.96 3.10 -5.71
N ARG A 29 14.92 1.77 -5.53
CA ARG A 29 14.94 0.83 -6.64
C ARG A 29 13.55 0.74 -7.25
N GLU A 30 13.51 0.82 -8.56
CA GLU A 30 12.29 0.87 -9.35
C GLU A 30 12.36 -0.20 -10.44
N TRP A 31 11.27 -0.93 -10.62
CA TRP A 31 11.15 -1.99 -11.61
C TRP A 31 9.85 -1.82 -12.38
N LEU A 32 9.95 -1.76 -13.70
CA LEU A 32 8.82 -1.72 -14.61
C LEU A 32 8.66 -3.09 -15.27
N TYR A 33 7.48 -3.66 -15.15
CA TYR A 33 7.08 -4.88 -15.80
C TYR A 33 5.95 -4.62 -16.80
N LEU A 34 5.97 -5.32 -17.92
CA LEU A 34 4.87 -5.43 -18.88
C LEU A 34 4.59 -6.91 -19.08
N ASP A 35 3.35 -7.33 -18.83
CA ASP A 35 2.92 -8.73 -18.91
C ASP A 35 3.87 -9.68 -18.15
N GLU A 36 4.20 -9.29 -16.93
CA GLU A 36 5.15 -9.97 -16.03
C GLU A 36 6.63 -9.98 -16.49
N GLN A 37 6.94 -9.48 -17.69
CA GLN A 37 8.31 -9.33 -18.17
C GLN A 37 8.93 -8.04 -17.67
N LEU A 38 10.14 -8.13 -17.09
CA LEU A 38 10.88 -6.95 -16.67
C LEU A 38 11.36 -6.16 -17.90
N LEU A 39 10.76 -4.99 -18.13
CA LEU A 39 11.16 -4.07 -19.19
C LEU A 39 12.37 -3.25 -18.78
N GLU A 40 12.31 -2.66 -17.59
CA GLU A 40 13.31 -1.70 -17.16
C GLU A 40 13.51 -1.75 -15.65
N GLN A 41 14.75 -1.59 -15.22
CA GLN A 41 15.12 -1.45 -13.81
C GLN A 41 15.94 -0.18 -13.64
N LYS A 42 15.53 0.67 -12.70
CA LYS A 42 16.24 1.89 -12.31
C LYS A 42 16.57 1.90 -10.85
N TRP A 43 17.60 2.65 -10.50
CA TRP A 43 17.94 2.95 -9.12
C TRP A 43 18.06 4.45 -8.95
N ASN A 44 17.13 5.04 -8.21
CA ASN A 44 17.04 6.47 -7.98
C ASN A 44 16.95 6.71 -6.47
N LEU A 45 18.05 7.08 -5.83
CA LEU A 45 18.17 7.13 -4.37
C LEU A 45 17.08 7.92 -3.65
N LEU A 46 16.51 8.93 -4.32
CA LEU A 46 15.46 9.80 -3.80
C LEU A 46 14.08 9.51 -4.41
N SER A 47 14.01 8.76 -5.53
CA SER A 47 12.80 8.43 -6.31
C SER A 47 11.76 9.57 -6.41
N CYS A 48 12.19 10.84 -6.40
CA CYS A 48 11.27 11.98 -6.38
C CYS A 48 10.50 12.12 -7.69
N HIS A 49 11.20 11.80 -8.78
CA HIS A 49 10.70 11.87 -10.13
C HIS A 49 11.39 10.82 -10.98
N SER A 50 10.59 9.99 -11.63
CA SER A 50 11.08 9.00 -12.58
C SER A 50 10.15 8.95 -13.78
N ARG A 51 10.73 8.73 -14.95
CA ARG A 51 10.00 8.57 -16.22
C ARG A 51 10.43 7.29 -16.89
N TYR A 52 9.45 6.60 -17.43
CA TYR A 52 9.59 5.35 -18.14
C TYR A 52 8.98 5.51 -19.52
N HIS A 53 9.74 5.25 -20.57
CA HIS A 53 9.25 5.29 -21.94
C HIS A 53 9.28 3.87 -22.49
N PHE A 54 8.16 3.42 -23.04
CA PHE A 54 8.01 2.10 -23.62
C PHE A 54 6.97 2.14 -24.73
N VAL A 55 6.70 1.00 -25.36
CA VAL A 55 5.75 0.89 -26.47
C VAL A 55 4.69 -0.13 -26.10
N LEU A 56 3.42 0.24 -26.23
CA LEU A 56 2.24 -0.62 -26.07
C LEU A 56 1.50 -0.69 -27.39
N ASP A 57 1.35 -1.89 -27.97
CA ASP A 57 0.65 -2.09 -29.25
C ASP A 57 1.11 -1.14 -30.39
N GLY A 58 2.41 -0.85 -30.44
CA GLY A 58 3.00 0.07 -31.43
C GLY A 58 2.77 1.55 -31.14
N LYS A 59 2.09 1.91 -30.05
CA LYS A 59 1.91 3.29 -29.58
C LYS A 59 2.96 3.65 -28.52
N PRO A 60 3.49 4.89 -28.53
CA PRO A 60 4.40 5.33 -27.49
C PRO A 60 3.64 5.46 -26.16
N ALA A 61 4.17 4.83 -25.11
CA ALA A 61 3.63 4.87 -23.76
C ALA A 61 4.67 5.46 -22.79
N GLU A 62 4.20 6.18 -21.79
CA GLU A 62 5.03 6.78 -20.75
C GLU A 62 4.39 6.60 -19.37
N ILE A 63 5.18 6.18 -18.39
CA ILE A 63 4.78 6.27 -16.97
C ILE A 63 5.59 7.37 -16.32
N LYS A 64 4.88 8.32 -15.71
CA LYS A 64 5.45 9.40 -14.90
C LYS A 64 5.18 9.12 -13.44
N LEU A 65 6.26 8.94 -12.68
CA LEU A 65 6.23 8.88 -11.23
C LEU A 65 6.68 10.24 -10.69
N ALA A 66 5.86 10.83 -9.83
CA ALA A 66 6.12 12.12 -9.21
C ALA A 66 5.74 12.08 -7.72
N ALA A 67 6.66 12.46 -6.85
CA ALA A 67 6.32 12.71 -5.45
C ALA A 67 5.46 13.98 -5.35
N LYS A 68 4.49 14.00 -4.42
CA LYS A 68 3.65 15.18 -4.14
C LYS A 68 4.45 16.26 -3.38
N GLY A 69 5.42 16.88 -4.05
CA GLY A 69 6.31 17.90 -3.50
C GLY A 69 7.31 17.36 -2.47
N PHE A 70 8.07 18.27 -1.86
CA PHE A 70 9.14 17.94 -0.90
C PHE A 70 8.61 17.27 0.39
N SER A 71 7.41 17.68 0.83
CA SER A 71 6.72 17.06 1.97
C SER A 71 6.14 15.67 1.62
N GLY A 72 5.77 15.46 0.34
CA GLY A 72 5.31 14.16 -0.17
C GLY A 72 6.41 13.11 -0.16
N VAL A 73 7.66 13.47 -0.49
CA VAL A 73 8.81 12.55 -0.41
C VAL A 73 9.00 12.00 1.01
N LEU A 74 8.92 12.88 2.02
CA LEU A 74 9.05 12.48 3.43
C LEU A 74 7.89 11.60 3.92
N ARG A 75 6.69 11.81 3.38
CA ARG A 75 5.49 11.03 3.71
C ARG A 75 5.32 9.78 2.84
N GLY A 76 6.15 9.59 1.82
CA GLY A 76 5.99 8.53 0.82
C GLY A 76 4.71 8.67 0.01
N ALA A 77 4.34 9.90 -0.35
CA ALA A 77 3.17 10.21 -1.17
C ALA A 77 3.58 10.43 -2.64
N TYR A 78 3.11 9.56 -3.51
CA TYR A 78 3.45 9.51 -4.93
C TYR A 78 2.19 9.55 -5.79
N ASP A 79 2.32 10.19 -6.94
CA ASP A 79 1.35 10.24 -8.03
C ASP A 79 2.00 9.57 -9.24
N ILE A 80 1.32 8.58 -9.80
CA ILE A 80 1.82 7.73 -10.88
C ILE A 80 0.82 7.85 -12.02
N GLN A 81 1.27 8.40 -13.14
CA GLN A 81 0.41 8.70 -14.28
C GLN A 81 0.86 7.89 -15.49
N LEU A 82 -0.08 7.17 -16.10
CA LEU A 82 0.13 6.43 -17.33
C LEU A 82 -0.36 7.28 -18.51
N PHE A 83 0.54 7.52 -19.46
CA PHE A 83 0.25 8.17 -20.73
C PHE A 83 0.40 7.18 -21.87
N VAL A 84 -0.53 7.18 -22.82
CA VAL A 84 -0.42 6.42 -24.08
C VAL A 84 -0.76 7.38 -25.21
N ASP A 85 0.11 7.44 -26.23
CA ASP A 85 -0.01 8.36 -27.35
C ASP A 85 -0.16 9.83 -26.93
N GLY A 86 0.53 10.20 -25.85
CA GLY A 86 0.48 11.54 -25.25
C GLY A 86 -0.79 11.87 -24.46
N GLN A 87 -1.76 10.95 -24.38
CA GLN A 87 -2.98 11.12 -23.60
C GLN A 87 -2.85 10.45 -22.23
N LEU A 88 -3.32 11.12 -21.17
CA LEU A 88 -3.40 10.53 -19.84
C LEU A 88 -4.50 9.45 -19.86
N VAL A 89 -4.11 8.21 -19.65
CA VAL A 89 -5.00 7.06 -19.63
C VAL A 89 -5.49 6.77 -18.21
N ASP A 90 -4.55 6.75 -17.26
CA ASP A 90 -4.85 6.38 -15.88
C ASP A 90 -3.91 7.08 -14.89
N THR A 91 -4.32 7.14 -13.63
CA THR A 91 -3.55 7.74 -12.54
C THR A 91 -3.77 6.95 -11.25
N ASP A 92 -2.66 6.57 -10.63
CA ASP A 92 -2.65 5.91 -9.32
C ASP A 92 -1.97 6.81 -8.29
N GLN A 93 -2.51 6.80 -7.07
CA GLN A 93 -2.03 7.62 -5.96
C GLN A 93 -1.69 6.74 -4.78
N PHE A 94 -0.43 6.78 -4.40
CA PHE A 94 0.07 6.07 -3.25
C PHE A 94 0.38 7.05 -2.11
N ASP A 95 -0.11 6.74 -0.91
CA ASP A 95 0.26 7.46 0.32
C ASP A 95 0.65 6.46 1.40
N TYR A 96 1.97 6.34 1.62
CA TYR A 96 2.52 5.41 2.60
C TYR A 96 2.05 5.72 4.04
N MET A 97 1.92 7.00 4.41
CA MET A 97 1.44 7.39 5.73
C MET A 97 -0.04 7.05 5.91
N ALA A 98 -0.87 7.26 4.90
CA ALA A 98 -2.27 6.85 4.94
C ALA A 98 -2.40 5.33 5.11
N MET A 99 -1.54 4.56 4.45
CA MET A 99 -1.51 3.10 4.55
C MET A 99 -1.08 2.62 5.95
N LEU A 100 -0.11 3.30 6.59
CA LEU A 100 0.28 3.01 7.97
C LEU A 100 -0.76 3.41 9.02
N GLN A 101 -1.58 4.42 8.73
CA GLN A 101 -2.64 4.89 9.61
C GLN A 101 -3.90 4.02 9.56
N GLN A 102 -3.98 3.04 8.64
CA GLN A 102 -5.07 2.07 8.69
C GLN A 102 -5.01 1.34 10.04
N PRO A 103 -6.04 1.46 10.89
CA PRO A 103 -6.04 0.82 12.18
C PRO A 103 -6.00 -0.68 11.94
N GLY A 104 -4.90 -1.33 12.34
CA GLY A 104 -4.79 -2.78 12.32
C GLY A 104 -6.00 -3.43 13.02
N PRO A 105 -6.33 -4.69 12.67
CA PRO A 105 -7.55 -5.34 13.13
C PRO A 105 -7.71 -5.16 14.63
N LYS A 106 -8.90 -4.71 15.04
CA LYS A 106 -9.36 -4.21 16.35
C LYS A 106 -9.01 -5.09 17.57
N ARG A 107 -7.73 -5.40 17.77
CA ARG A 107 -7.22 -6.30 18.80
C ARG A 107 -7.48 -5.72 20.20
N ARG A 108 -7.48 -4.39 20.32
CA ARG A 108 -7.87 -3.66 21.54
C ARG A 108 -9.36 -3.79 21.87
N GLN A 109 -10.24 -3.76 20.86
CA GLN A 109 -11.69 -3.86 21.07
C GLN A 109 -12.08 -5.30 21.44
N ALA A 110 -11.44 -6.30 20.84
CA ALA A 110 -11.60 -7.71 21.20
C ALA A 110 -11.10 -8.01 22.63
N LEU A 111 -9.95 -7.45 23.04
CA LEU A 111 -9.44 -7.62 24.40
C LEU A 111 -10.36 -6.98 25.46
N GLN A 112 -10.94 -5.81 25.17
CA GLN A 112 -11.91 -5.14 26.04
C GLN A 112 -13.20 -5.95 26.20
N GLN A 113 -13.71 -6.52 25.11
CA GLN A 113 -14.89 -7.40 25.15
C GLN A 113 -14.61 -8.68 25.96
N PHE A 114 -13.44 -9.30 25.77
CA PHE A 114 -13.05 -10.48 26.55
C PHE A 114 -12.96 -10.17 28.06
N ALA A 115 -12.33 -9.05 28.43
CA ALA A 115 -12.24 -8.64 29.83
C ALA A 115 -13.61 -8.40 30.48
N LEU A 116 -14.57 -7.81 29.73
CA LEU A 116 -15.95 -7.62 30.20
C LEU A 116 -16.66 -8.96 30.45
N TYR A 117 -16.52 -9.94 29.56
CA TYR A 117 -17.13 -11.26 29.75
C TYR A 117 -16.53 -12.03 30.94
N VAL A 118 -15.22 -11.92 31.17
CA VAL A 118 -14.57 -12.55 32.33
C VAL A 118 -15.10 -11.94 33.63
N ILE A 119 -15.22 -10.62 33.71
CA ILE A 119 -15.75 -9.94 34.91
C ILE A 119 -17.22 -10.30 35.15
N ALA A 120 -18.05 -10.29 34.10
CA ALA A 120 -19.46 -10.67 34.20
C ALA A 120 -19.64 -12.13 34.64
N GLY A 121 -18.85 -13.05 34.08
CA GLY A 121 -18.87 -14.46 34.47
C GLY A 121 -18.43 -14.68 35.92
N PHE A 122 -17.43 -13.94 36.40
CA PHE A 122 -16.97 -14.03 37.79
C PHE A 122 -18.02 -13.51 38.79
N ALA A 123 -18.67 -12.38 38.47
CA ALA A 123 -19.74 -11.82 39.28
C ALA A 123 -20.95 -12.76 39.37
N PHE A 124 -21.34 -13.36 38.23
CA PHE A 124 -22.43 -14.34 38.19
C PHE A 124 -22.11 -15.61 38.97
N GLY A 125 -20.91 -16.17 38.79
CA GLY A 125 -20.46 -17.36 39.52
C GLY A 125 -20.37 -17.13 41.04
N PHE A 126 -19.92 -15.93 41.45
CA PHE A 126 -19.88 -15.56 42.87
C PHE A 126 -21.29 -15.42 43.47
N ALA A 127 -22.21 -14.76 42.77
CA ALA A 127 -23.60 -14.62 43.23
C ALA A 127 -24.30 -15.98 43.35
N LEU A 128 -24.11 -16.88 42.38
CA LEU A 128 -24.68 -18.23 42.41
C LEU A 128 -24.10 -19.07 43.56
N SER A 129 -22.79 -18.97 43.80
CA SER A 129 -22.12 -19.68 44.92
C SER A 129 -22.60 -19.19 46.28
N TRP A 130 -22.83 -17.87 46.43
CA TRP A 130 -23.39 -17.29 47.65
C TRP A 130 -24.83 -17.76 47.90
N LEU A 131 -25.63 -17.84 46.84
CA LEU A 131 -27.05 -18.24 46.90
C LEU A 131 -27.24 -19.75 47.15
N ILE A 132 -26.26 -20.59 46.81
CA ILE A 132 -26.25 -22.04 47.14
C ILE A 132 -25.75 -22.30 48.57
N LYS A 133 -24.97 -21.37 49.15
CA LYS A 133 -24.40 -21.50 50.50
C LYS A 133 -25.32 -21.02 51.63
N HIS A 134 -26.38 -20.29 51.31
CA HIS A 134 -27.42 -19.82 52.22
C HIS A 134 -28.75 -20.49 51.91
#